data_AF-A0AAD6BJX0-F1
#
_entry.id   AF-A0AAD6BJX0-F1
#
_cell.length_a   1.000
_cell.length_b   1.000
_cell.length_c   1.000
_cell.angle_alpha   90.00
_cell.angle_beta   90.00
_cell.angle_gamma   90.00
#
_symmetry.space_group_name_H-M   'P 1'
#
loop_
_entity.id
_entity.type
_entity.pdbx_description
1 polymer ?
#
loop_
_entity_poly.entity_id
_entity_poly.type
_entity_poly.pdbx_seq_one_letter_code
_entity_poly.pdbx_strand_id
1 'polypeptide(L)'
;MMGVVGWMLLLLSQMMVPAASQKPPGLSVGVIMGETRYLSDQELRPDRRPDDTLDVSVVILRINQTDPKSVITQVCELLSRTRLHGLVFADGTDQEAIAQILDFLSVQTQLPILGVHGGSSMIMADK
;
A
#
# COMPACT_ATOMS: atom_id res chain seq x y z
N MET A 1 -56.74 -19.10 -8.28
CA MET A 1 -55.81 -19.59 -7.23
C MET A 1 -54.32 -19.62 -7.64
N MET A 2 -53.94 -19.10 -8.83
CA MET A 2 -52.54 -19.13 -9.30
C MET A 2 -51.72 -17.84 -9.04
N GLY A 3 -52.37 -16.71 -8.76
CA GLY A 3 -51.67 -15.43 -8.51
C GLY A 3 -50.96 -15.38 -7.16
N VAL A 4 -51.54 -16.01 -6.12
CA VAL A 4 -50.98 -16.00 -4.75
C VAL A 4 -49.70 -16.83 -4.66
N VAL A 5 -49.64 -17.95 -5.38
CA VAL A 5 -48.44 -18.82 -5.43
C VAL A 5 -47.29 -18.12 -6.15
N GLY A 6 -47.57 -17.40 -7.24
CA GLY A 6 -46.56 -16.59 -7.95
C GLY A 6 -45.99 -15.47 -7.09
N TRP A 7 -46.84 -14.77 -6.33
CA TRP A 7 -46.40 -13.73 -5.39
C TRP A 7 -45.63 -14.29 -4.20
N MET A 8 -46.05 -15.43 -3.65
CA MET A 8 -45.31 -16.13 -2.59
C MET A 8 -43.94 -16.62 -3.07
N LEU A 9 -43.84 -17.12 -4.31
CA LEU A 9 -42.57 -17.54 -4.92
C LEU A 9 -41.63 -16.34 -5.16
N LEU A 10 -42.16 -15.21 -5.62
CA LEU A 10 -41.40 -13.96 -5.74
C LEU A 10 -40.92 -13.47 -4.37
N LEU A 11 -41.78 -13.48 -3.34
CA LEU A 11 -41.41 -13.09 -1.97
C LEU A 11 -40.36 -14.04 -1.36
N LEU A 12 -40.42 -15.33 -1.66
CA LEU A 12 -39.39 -16.30 -1.25
C LEU A 12 -38.06 -16.07 -1.98
N SER A 13 -38.07 -15.69 -3.27
CA SER A 13 -36.83 -15.48 -4.03
C SER A 13 -36.04 -14.25 -3.57
N GLN A 14 -36.73 -13.23 -3.04
CA GLN A 14 -36.09 -12.02 -2.49
C GLN A 14 -35.59 -12.20 -1.04
N MET A 15 -35.97 -13.28 -0.36
CA MET A 15 -35.37 -13.71 0.92
C MET A 15 -34.15 -14.63 0.74
N MET A 16 -33.91 -15.14 -0.48
CA MET A 16 -32.84 -16.08 -0.81
C MET A 16 -31.68 -15.44 -1.59
N VAL A 17 -31.60 -14.11 -1.66
CA VAL A 17 -30.36 -13.46 -2.12
C VAL A 17 -29.39 -13.56 -0.96
N PRO A 18 -28.33 -14.41 -1.02
CA PRO A 18 -27.31 -14.36 0.00
C PRO A 18 -26.77 -12.94 -0.05
N ALA A 19 -26.74 -12.23 1.08
CA ALA A 19 -25.89 -11.07 1.21
C ALA A 19 -24.48 -11.58 0.87
N ALA A 20 -24.04 -11.34 -0.37
CA ALA A 20 -22.73 -11.76 -0.80
C ALA A 20 -21.78 -11.09 0.19
N SER A 21 -21.11 -11.89 1.03
CA SER A 21 -19.99 -11.44 1.83
C SER A 21 -18.91 -11.08 0.83
N GLN A 22 -19.00 -9.86 0.30
CA GLN A 22 -18.07 -9.35 -0.69
C GLN A 22 -16.74 -9.23 0.04
N LYS A 23 -15.74 -9.99 -0.42
CA LYS A 23 -14.38 -9.89 0.10
C LYS A 23 -13.97 -8.41 0.09
N PRO A 24 -13.42 -7.87 1.19
CA PRO A 24 -12.95 -6.49 1.23
C PRO A 24 -12.02 -6.19 0.05
N PRO A 25 -12.10 -5.00 -0.56
CA PRO A 25 -11.19 -4.63 -1.64
C PRO A 25 -9.74 -4.66 -1.16
N GLY A 26 -8.86 -5.16 -2.02
CA GLY A 26 -7.44 -5.30 -1.71
C GLY A 26 -6.68 -3.98 -1.88
N LEU A 27 -5.80 -3.66 -0.93
CA LEU A 27 -4.91 -2.51 -0.97
C LEU A 27 -3.46 -2.96 -0.80
N SER A 28 -2.65 -2.86 -1.84
CA SER A 28 -1.23 -3.22 -1.80
C SER A 28 -0.34 -2.00 -1.52
N VAL A 29 0.49 -2.04 -0.47
CA VAL A 29 1.44 -0.99 -0.10
C VAL A 29 2.86 -1.54 -0.10
N GLY A 30 3.77 -0.84 -0.76
CA GLY A 30 5.20 -1.14 -0.66
C GLY A 30 5.80 -0.48 0.58
N VAL A 31 6.71 -1.17 1.26
CA VAL A 31 7.50 -0.61 2.36
C VAL A 31 8.97 -0.84 2.04
N ILE A 32 9.70 0.23 1.81
CA ILE A 32 11.14 0.19 1.53
C ILE A 32 11.91 0.71 2.75
N MET A 33 12.83 -0.11 3.22
CA MET A 33 13.73 0.21 4.34
C MET A 33 15.16 0.28 3.81
N GLY A 34 15.74 1.48 3.75
CA GLY A 34 17.10 1.72 3.23
C GLY A 34 18.09 2.05 4.33
N GLU A 35 19.13 1.26 4.53
CA GLU A 35 20.17 1.55 5.55
C GLU A 35 19.62 1.78 6.98
N THR A 36 18.41 1.32 7.27
CA THR A 36 17.79 1.44 8.60
C THR A 36 18.26 0.32 9.52
N ARG A 37 17.94 0.45 10.82
CA ARG A 37 17.98 -0.70 11.72
C ARG A 37 17.06 -1.81 11.23
N TYR A 38 17.39 -3.04 11.58
CA TYR A 38 16.53 -4.19 11.29
C TYR A 38 15.27 -4.12 12.16
N LEU A 39 14.11 -4.09 11.51
CA LEU A 39 12.79 -4.30 12.09
C LEU A 39 12.23 -5.60 11.52
N SER A 40 11.52 -6.39 12.31
CA SER A 40 10.92 -7.64 11.79
C SER A 40 9.78 -7.34 10.81
N ASP A 41 9.54 -8.27 9.88
CA ASP A 41 8.45 -8.11 8.91
C ASP A 41 7.06 -8.08 9.56
N GLN A 42 6.93 -8.60 10.79
CA GLN A 42 5.69 -8.57 11.55
C GLN A 42 5.38 -7.16 12.07
N GLU A 43 6.39 -6.41 12.49
CA GLU A 43 6.24 -5.01 12.95
C GLU A 43 5.84 -4.06 11.82
N LEU A 44 6.14 -4.42 10.57
CA LEU A 44 5.82 -3.61 9.38
C LEU A 44 4.45 -3.95 8.77
N ARG A 45 3.78 -4.99 9.28
CA ARG A 45 2.46 -5.41 8.79
C ARG A 45 1.38 -4.83 9.70
N PRO A 46 0.30 -4.27 9.13
CA PRO A 46 -0.83 -3.84 9.93
C PRO A 46 -1.54 -5.04 10.56
N ASP A 47 -2.04 -4.87 11.78
CA ASP A 47 -2.90 -5.85 12.42
C ASP A 47 -4.23 -5.97 11.66
N ARG A 48 -4.58 -7.19 11.25
CA ARG A 48 -5.84 -7.47 10.57
C ARG A 48 -6.93 -7.73 11.61
N ARG A 49 -8.05 -7.00 11.49
CA ARG A 49 -9.25 -7.22 12.29
C ARG A 49 -10.35 -7.87 11.44
N PRO A 50 -11.27 -8.62 12.04
CA PRO A 50 -12.38 -9.26 11.31
C PRO A 50 -13.29 -8.27 10.56
N ASP A 51 -13.45 -7.05 11.10
CA ASP A 51 -14.34 -6.02 10.57
C ASP A 51 -13.62 -5.00 9.66
N ASP A 52 -12.37 -5.28 9.25
CA ASP A 52 -11.63 -4.36 8.37
C ASP A 52 -12.30 -4.25 7.00
N THR A 53 -12.53 -3.01 6.60
CA THR A 53 -13.17 -2.68 5.31
C THR A 53 -12.24 -2.83 4.11
N LEU A 54 -10.93 -3.04 4.34
CA LEU A 54 -9.89 -3.20 3.33
C LEU A 54 -9.00 -4.41 3.65
N ASP A 55 -8.61 -5.16 2.62
CA ASP A 55 -7.62 -6.23 2.71
C ASP A 55 -6.23 -5.68 2.37
N VAL A 56 -5.50 -5.19 3.38
CA VAL A 56 -4.18 -4.56 3.18
C VAL A 56 -3.08 -5.60 3.03
N SER A 57 -2.34 -5.54 1.93
CA SER A 57 -1.15 -6.36 1.65
C SER A 57 0.10 -5.48 1.66
N VAL A 58 1.13 -5.90 2.40
CA VAL A 58 2.39 -5.18 2.50
C VAL A 58 3.50 -5.96 1.78
N VAL A 59 4.19 -5.28 0.86
CA VAL A 59 5.40 -5.78 0.19
C VAL A 59 6.62 -5.07 0.77
N ILE A 60 7.43 -5.82 1.51
CA ILE A 60 8.59 -5.28 2.22
C ILE A 60 9.85 -5.50 1.37
N LEU A 61 10.61 -4.43 1.17
CA LEU A 61 11.90 -4.45 0.47
C LEU A 61 12.96 -3.77 1.34
N ARG A 62 14.14 -4.39 1.43
CA ARG A 62 15.29 -3.83 2.16
C ARG A 62 16.39 -3.54 1.16
N ILE A 63 16.92 -2.32 1.22
CA ILE A 63 17.98 -1.85 0.32
C ILE A 63 19.19 -1.41 1.14
N ASN A 64 20.38 -1.69 0.61
CA ASN A 64 21.65 -1.39 1.29
C ASN A 64 22.29 -0.09 0.81
N GLN A 65 21.75 0.53 -0.23
CA GLN A 65 22.27 1.75 -0.83
C GLN A 65 21.11 2.70 -1.13
N THR A 66 21.26 3.92 -0.68
CA THR A 66 20.27 5.00 -0.84
C THR A 66 20.70 6.04 -1.86
N ASP A 67 21.74 5.78 -2.67
CA ASP A 67 22.10 6.68 -3.76
C ASP A 67 20.96 6.79 -4.81
N PRO A 68 20.87 7.91 -5.57
CA PRO A 68 19.73 8.18 -6.44
C PRO A 68 19.43 7.09 -7.47
N LYS A 69 20.48 6.49 -8.04
CA LYS A 69 20.34 5.43 -9.04
C LYS A 69 19.75 4.18 -8.40
N SER A 70 20.28 3.79 -7.23
CA SER A 70 19.82 2.62 -6.49
C SER A 70 18.35 2.76 -6.08
N VAL A 71 17.96 3.89 -5.49
CA VAL A 71 16.57 4.15 -5.07
C VAL A 71 15.61 4.07 -6.26
N ILE A 72 15.90 4.78 -7.35
CA ILE A 72 15.04 4.77 -8.55
C ILE A 72 14.92 3.35 -9.11
N THR A 73 16.04 2.63 -9.23
CA THR A 73 16.03 1.28 -9.80
C THR A 73 15.20 0.33 -8.95
N GLN A 74 15.38 0.35 -7.63
CA GLN A 74 14.66 -0.53 -6.70
C GLN A 74 13.16 -0.23 -6.65
N VAL A 75 12.78 1.05 -6.66
CA VAL A 75 11.36 1.44 -6.73
C VAL A 75 10.74 0.99 -8.05
N CYS A 76 11.40 1.26 -9.19
CA CYS A 76 10.90 0.85 -10.49
C CYS A 76 10.80 -0.68 -10.62
N GLU A 77 11.78 -1.43 -10.10
CA GLU A 77 11.75 -2.89 -10.09
C GLU A 77 10.57 -3.40 -9.26
N LEU A 78 10.31 -2.81 -8.09
CA LEU A 78 9.16 -3.15 -7.26
C LEU A 78 7.83 -2.88 -7.97
N LEU A 79 7.69 -1.71 -8.62
CA LEU A 79 6.50 -1.34 -9.38
C LEU A 79 6.28 -2.24 -10.61
N SER A 80 7.34 -2.75 -11.23
CA SER A 80 7.24 -3.68 -12.36
C SER A 80 6.67 -5.04 -11.95
N ARG A 81 6.87 -5.43 -10.69
CA ARG A 81 6.47 -6.75 -10.15
C ARG A 81 5.14 -6.72 -9.44
N THR A 82 4.74 -5.57 -8.91
CA THR A 82 3.54 -5.47 -8.09
C THR A 82 2.82 -4.16 -8.35
N ARG A 83 1.51 -4.24 -8.55
CA ARG A 83 0.66 -3.05 -8.60
C ARG A 83 0.46 -2.51 -7.19
N LEU A 84 1.26 -1.51 -6.83
CA LEU A 84 1.15 -0.80 -5.56
C LEU A 84 0.13 0.33 -5.66
N HIS A 85 -0.54 0.60 -4.55
CA HIS A 85 -1.44 1.74 -4.36
C HIS A 85 -0.77 2.86 -3.56
N GLY A 86 0.32 2.56 -2.87
CA GLY A 86 1.17 3.53 -2.19
C GLY A 86 2.51 2.91 -1.81
N LEU A 87 3.46 3.76 -1.46
CA LEU A 87 4.80 3.39 -1.03
C LEU A 87 5.15 4.13 0.26
N VAL A 88 5.65 3.40 1.25
CA VAL A 88 6.28 3.96 2.45
C VAL A 88 7.78 3.77 2.31
N PHE A 89 8.53 4.82 2.59
CA PHE A 89 9.99 4.81 2.51
C PHE A 89 10.58 5.29 3.83
N ALA A 90 11.56 4.55 4.32
CA ALA A 90 12.36 4.93 5.48
C ALA A 90 13.82 4.72 5.14
N ASP A 91 14.66 5.67 5.50
CA ASP A 91 16.10 5.52 5.39
C ASP A 91 16.85 5.85 6.68
N GLY A 92 18.05 5.28 6.81
CA GLY A 92 18.95 5.55 7.93
C GLY A 92 19.92 6.71 7.69
N THR A 93 19.71 7.51 6.65
CA THR A 93 20.59 8.62 6.29
C THR A 93 20.04 9.95 6.81
N ASP A 94 20.90 10.97 6.86
CA ASP A 94 20.52 12.36 7.12
C ASP A 94 20.54 13.20 5.82
N GLN A 95 20.31 12.58 4.66
CA GLN A 95 20.38 13.24 3.35
C GLN A 95 18.98 13.64 2.83
N GLU A 96 18.67 14.93 2.88
CA GLU A 96 17.41 15.50 2.34
C GLU A 96 17.19 15.25 0.83
N ALA A 97 18.25 14.92 0.09
CA ALA A 97 18.18 14.59 -1.33
C ALA A 97 17.24 13.39 -1.60
N ILE A 98 17.11 12.47 -0.64
CA ILE A 98 16.19 11.33 -0.75
C ILE A 98 14.75 11.80 -0.88
N ALA A 99 14.30 12.74 -0.05
CA ALA A 99 12.94 13.27 -0.11
C ALA A 99 12.60 13.85 -1.50
N GLN A 100 13.56 14.54 -2.15
CA GLN A 100 13.38 15.08 -3.50
C GLN A 100 13.28 13.98 -4.56
N ILE A 101 14.08 12.92 -4.44
CA ILE A 101 14.02 11.78 -5.35
C ILE A 101 12.67 11.07 -5.22
N LEU A 102 12.17 10.94 -3.98
CA LEU A 102 10.84 10.38 -3.73
C LEU A 102 9.73 11.28 -4.30
N ASP A 103 9.86 12.60 -4.22
CA ASP A 103 8.91 13.52 -4.86
C ASP A 103 8.93 13.36 -6.39
N PHE A 104 10.11 13.31 -7.00
CA PHE A 104 10.26 13.00 -8.42
C PHE A 104 9.57 11.68 -8.78
N LEU A 105 9.83 10.60 -8.04
CA LEU A 105 9.21 9.30 -8.28
C LEU A 105 7.69 9.34 -8.10
N SER A 106 7.18 10.02 -7.08
CA SER A 106 5.75 10.21 -6.84
C SER A 106 5.08 10.89 -8.04
N VAL A 107 5.67 11.98 -8.55
CA VAL A 107 5.17 12.70 -9.74
C VAL A 107 5.22 11.83 -10.99
N GLN A 108 6.32 11.11 -11.23
CA GLN A 108 6.48 10.30 -12.46
C GLN A 108 5.60 9.05 -12.47
N THR A 109 5.35 8.46 -11.31
CA THR A 109 4.62 7.19 -11.19
C THR A 109 3.15 7.38 -10.82
N GLN A 110 2.77 8.60 -10.42
CA GLN A 110 1.46 8.91 -9.82
C GLN A 110 1.14 8.04 -8.60
N LEU A 111 2.18 7.49 -7.96
CA LEU A 111 2.08 6.66 -6.77
C LEU A 111 2.28 7.55 -5.53
N PRO A 112 1.35 7.56 -4.57
CA PRO A 112 1.57 8.23 -3.30
C PRO A 112 2.78 7.63 -2.57
N ILE A 113 3.78 8.46 -2.26
CA ILE A 113 4.98 8.05 -1.51
C ILE A 113 5.04 8.82 -0.19
N LEU A 114 5.25 8.12 0.92
CA LEU A 114 5.40 8.69 2.26
C LEU A 114 6.78 8.37 2.82
N GLY A 115 7.62 9.39 3.00
CA GLY A 115 8.87 9.30 3.75
C GLY A 115 8.61 9.41 5.26
N VAL A 116 9.05 8.42 6.05
CA VAL A 116 8.71 8.35 7.49
C VAL A 116 9.92 8.42 8.43
N HIS A 117 11.15 8.28 7.91
CA HIS A 117 12.36 8.31 8.72
C HIS A 117 13.60 8.67 7.91
N GLY A 118 14.56 9.36 8.54
CA GLY A 118 15.81 9.77 7.91
C GLY A 118 15.64 10.88 6.89
N GLY A 119 16.48 10.87 5.87
CA GLY A 119 16.52 11.87 4.79
C GLY A 119 15.21 11.97 4.01
N SER A 120 14.48 10.86 3.88
CA SER A 120 13.17 10.81 3.23
C SER A 120 12.07 11.57 3.97
N SER A 121 12.22 11.79 5.28
CA SER A 121 11.28 12.58 6.10
C SER A 121 11.69 14.04 6.25
N MET A 122 12.83 14.45 5.71
CA MET A 122 13.31 15.82 5.80
C MET A 122 12.58 16.72 4.80
N ILE A 123 12.32 17.95 5.23
CA ILE A 123 11.81 19.01 4.36
C ILE A 123 13.02 19.82 3.90
N MET A 124 13.19 19.97 2.60
CA MET A 124 14.18 20.91 2.07
C MET A 124 13.79 22.33 2.50
N ALA A 125 14.69 23.00 3.21
CA ALA A 125 14.59 24.44 3.40
C ALA A 125 15.27 25.14 2.21
N ASP A 126 14.65 26.19 1.67
CA ASP A 126 15.31 27.08 0.72
C ASP A 126 16.62 27.60 1.34
N LYS A 127 17.72 27.50 0.58
CA LYS A 127 19.03 28.01 0.98
C LYS A 127 19.29 29.40 0.42
#